data_AF-G3AUE4-F1
#
_entry.id   AF-G3AUE4-F1
#
_cell.length_a   1.000
_cell.length_b   1.000
_cell.length_c   1.000
_cell.angle_alpha   90.00
_cell.angle_beta   90.00
_cell.angle_gamma   90.00
#
_symmetry.space_group_name_H-M   'P 1'
#
loop_
_entity.id
_entity.type
_entity.pdbx_description
1 polymer ?
#
loop_
_entity_poly.entity_id
_entity_poly.type
_entity_poly.pdbx_seq_one_letter_code
_entity_poly.pdbx_strand_id
1 'polypeptide(L)'
;MPLQVKPAAQLVKPPSIPSPGNNSFLGEVFTSDAPKGQEITSGFYRQEAGEPLVYTYTYDEMKIVLEVEGEFTITDETGHKIIAKPGDVLFFPKGSTITFATTGYALNFYTGLRGAGEG
;
A
#
# COMPACT_ATOMS: atom_id res chain seq x y z
N MET A 1 -22.75 -2.04 16.96
CA MET A 1 -23.23 -1.87 15.56
C MET A 1 -22.29 -2.62 14.65
N PRO A 2 -22.77 -3.41 13.68
CA PRO A 2 -21.90 -4.20 12.80
C PRO A 2 -21.15 -3.32 11.78
N LEU A 3 -21.71 -2.18 11.39
CA LEU A 3 -21.06 -1.21 10.51
C LEU A 3 -20.02 -0.41 11.31
N GLN A 4 -18.77 -0.46 10.83
CA GLN A 4 -17.69 0.38 11.31
C GLN A 4 -17.38 1.46 10.27
N VAL A 5 -17.15 2.70 10.73
CA VAL A 5 -16.83 3.84 9.87
C VAL A 5 -15.63 4.56 10.45
N LYS A 6 -14.62 4.80 9.62
CA LYS A 6 -13.52 5.73 9.90
C LYS A 6 -13.75 6.95 8.99
N PRO A 7 -14.38 8.02 9.50
CA PRO A 7 -14.74 9.16 8.66
C PRO A 7 -13.52 9.77 7.98
N ALA A 8 -13.62 10.03 6.69
CA ALA A 8 -12.60 10.72 5.89
C ALA A 8 -11.18 10.12 5.98
N ALA A 9 -11.06 8.79 6.15
CA ALA A 9 -9.77 8.12 6.33
C ALA A 9 -8.75 8.41 5.21
N GLN A 10 -9.21 8.59 3.96
CA GLN A 10 -8.36 8.97 2.82
C GLN A 10 -7.65 10.33 3.01
N LEU A 11 -8.27 11.26 3.76
CA LEU A 11 -7.73 12.62 3.95
C LEU A 11 -6.64 12.67 5.04
N VAL A 12 -6.42 11.58 5.77
CA VAL A 12 -5.42 11.51 6.84
C VAL A 12 -4.12 10.97 6.27
N LYS A 13 -3.05 11.76 6.35
CA LYS A 13 -1.71 11.28 5.97
C LYS A 13 -1.33 10.09 6.87
N PRO A 14 -0.99 8.92 6.30
CA PRO A 14 -0.59 7.76 7.09
C PRO A 14 0.71 8.01 7.86
N PRO A 15 0.99 7.26 8.94
CA PRO A 15 2.28 7.34 9.63
C PRO A 15 3.41 6.83 8.73
N SER A 16 4.62 7.35 8.95
CA SER A 16 5.82 6.93 8.23
C SER A 16 6.22 5.50 8.61
N ILE A 17 6.68 4.74 7.63
CA ILE A 17 7.30 3.43 7.86
C ILE A 17 8.82 3.51 7.61
N PRO A 18 9.62 2.61 8.22
CA PRO A 18 11.02 2.46 7.86
C PRO A 18 11.17 2.27 6.35
N SER A 19 11.87 3.20 5.72
CA SER A 19 12.09 3.22 4.27
C SER A 19 13.42 3.92 3.98
N PRO A 20 14.16 3.53 2.92
CA PRO A 20 15.46 4.12 2.61
C PRO A 20 15.43 5.66 2.51
N GLY A 21 14.34 6.23 1.97
CA GLY A 21 14.17 7.66 1.79
C GLY A 21 13.36 8.37 2.87
N ASN A 22 12.90 7.68 3.92
CA ASN A 22 11.92 8.21 4.90
C ASN A 22 10.68 8.86 4.24
N ASN A 23 10.28 8.34 3.08
CA ASN A 23 9.28 8.89 2.16
C ASN A 23 8.11 7.93 1.90
N SER A 24 8.04 6.83 2.64
CA SER A 24 6.95 5.86 2.59
C SER A 24 6.09 5.93 3.84
N PHE A 25 4.78 5.85 3.66
CA PHE A 25 3.80 5.96 4.73
C PHE A 25 2.73 4.87 4.56
N LEU A 26 2.37 4.20 5.65
CA LEU A 26 1.37 3.12 5.66
C LEU A 26 0.52 3.23 6.92
N GLY A 27 -0.80 3.26 6.75
CA GLY A 27 -1.74 3.43 7.84
C GLY A 27 -2.88 2.45 7.71
N GLU A 28 -3.05 1.62 8.72
CA GLU A 28 -4.18 0.69 8.83
C GLU A 28 -5.45 1.46 9.21
N VAL A 29 -6.57 1.06 8.61
CA VAL A 29 -7.90 1.63 8.88
C VAL A 29 -8.79 0.60 9.57
N PHE A 30 -8.82 -0.62 9.04
CA PHE A 30 -9.58 -1.73 9.61
C PHE A 30 -8.81 -3.04 9.48
N THR A 31 -8.95 -3.89 10.50
CA THR A 31 -8.56 -5.30 10.48
C THR A 31 -9.78 -6.12 10.86
N SER A 32 -10.07 -7.19 10.12
CA SER A 32 -11.18 -8.08 10.42
C SER A 32 -10.96 -8.85 11.73
N ASP A 33 -12.04 -9.11 12.47
CA ASP A 33 -12.04 -10.06 13.58
C ASP A 33 -12.12 -11.50 13.03
N ALA A 34 -10.97 -12.02 12.58
CA ALA A 34 -10.81 -13.36 12.05
C ALA A 34 -9.73 -14.11 12.85
N PRO A 35 -9.68 -15.45 12.77
CA PRO A 35 -8.58 -16.21 13.38
C PRO A 35 -7.22 -15.76 12.84
N LYS A 36 -6.18 -15.89 13.67
CA LYS A 36 -4.81 -15.54 13.30
C LYS A 36 -4.36 -16.20 12.00
N GLY A 37 -3.81 -15.40 11.09
CA GLY A 37 -3.39 -15.80 9.74
C GLY A 37 -4.52 -15.80 8.70
N GLN A 38 -5.72 -15.37 9.08
CA GLN A 38 -6.88 -15.24 8.18
C GLN A 38 -7.47 -13.83 8.22
N GLU A 39 -6.84 -12.90 8.95
CA GLU A 39 -7.25 -11.52 8.99
C GLU A 39 -7.03 -10.84 7.65
N ILE A 40 -7.96 -9.96 7.29
CA ILE A 40 -7.73 -8.95 6.26
C ILE A 40 -7.54 -7.60 6.93
N THR A 41 -6.50 -6.90 6.53
CA THR A 41 -6.22 -5.54 6.96
C THR A 41 -6.26 -4.61 5.76
N SER A 42 -6.98 -3.51 5.89
CA SER A 42 -7.08 -2.48 4.86
C SER A 42 -6.64 -1.13 5.37
N GLY A 43 -6.19 -0.28 4.46
CA GLY A 43 -5.69 1.03 4.83
C GLY A 43 -5.21 1.84 3.65
N PHE A 44 -4.37 2.83 3.94
CA PHE A 44 -3.79 3.71 2.92
C PHE A 44 -2.26 3.61 2.91
N TYR A 45 -1.71 3.48 1.71
CA TYR A 45 -0.28 3.56 1.43
C TYR A 45 -0.01 4.84 0.64
N ARG A 46 0.91 5.66 1.14
CA ARG A 46 1.38 6.86 0.45
C ARG A 46 2.87 6.74 0.20
N GLN A 47 3.28 6.97 -1.04
CA GLN A 47 4.67 7.13 -1.42
C GLN A 47 4.91 8.57 -1.83
N GLU A 48 5.94 9.21 -1.31
CA GLU A 48 6.40 10.54 -1.72
C GLU A 48 7.73 10.43 -2.49
N ALA A 49 8.07 11.45 -3.27
CA ALA A 49 9.28 11.50 -4.06
C ALA A 49 10.53 11.33 -3.17
N GLY A 50 11.51 10.60 -3.67
CA GLY A 50 12.72 10.22 -2.94
C GLY A 50 13.20 8.84 -3.35
N GLU A 51 13.96 8.18 -2.48
CA GLU A 51 14.44 6.83 -2.72
C GLU A 51 13.27 5.85 -2.90
N PRO A 52 13.34 4.91 -3.88
CA PRO A 52 12.32 3.90 -4.07
C PRO A 52 12.15 3.00 -2.85
N LEU A 53 10.91 2.61 -2.55
CA LEU A 53 10.63 1.55 -1.59
C LEU A 53 10.69 0.20 -2.31
N VAL A 54 11.56 -0.69 -1.84
CA VAL A 54 11.56 -2.10 -2.25
C VAL A 54 10.91 -2.91 -1.12
N TYR A 55 9.86 -3.66 -1.44
CA TYR A 55 9.11 -4.43 -0.44
C TYR A 55 8.85 -5.86 -0.94
N THR A 56 9.17 -6.84 -0.10
CA THR A 56 8.87 -8.25 -0.36
C THR A 56 7.62 -8.65 0.42
N TYR A 57 6.58 -9.06 -0.31
CA TYR A 57 5.28 -9.40 0.25
C TYR A 57 5.31 -10.78 0.92
N THR A 58 4.95 -10.86 2.21
CA THR A 58 4.80 -12.13 2.95
C THR A 58 3.37 -12.67 2.94
N TYR A 59 2.45 -11.93 2.32
CA TYR A 59 1.02 -12.18 2.18
C TYR A 59 0.51 -11.61 0.85
N ASP A 60 -0.70 -12.00 0.44
CA ASP A 60 -1.36 -11.43 -0.74
C ASP A 60 -1.93 -10.04 -0.42
N GLU A 61 -1.69 -9.07 -1.29
CA GLU A 61 -2.21 -7.71 -1.17
C GLU A 61 -2.78 -7.20 -2.50
N MET A 62 -3.90 -6.48 -2.42
CA MET A 62 -4.44 -5.73 -3.54
C MET A 62 -4.44 -4.24 -3.21
N LYS A 63 -4.27 -3.41 -4.24
CA LYS A 63 -4.38 -1.95 -4.11
C LYS A 63 -5.25 -1.38 -5.22
N ILE A 64 -5.85 -0.23 -4.95
CA ILE A 64 -6.31 0.70 -5.99
C ILE A 64 -5.54 2.00 -5.85
N VAL A 65 -5.01 2.49 -6.97
CA VAL A 65 -4.34 3.81 -7.03
C VAL A 65 -5.41 4.88 -7.01
N LEU A 66 -5.39 5.76 -6.02
CA LEU A 66 -6.39 6.82 -5.83
C LEU A 66 -5.92 8.15 -6.41
N GLU A 67 -4.68 8.53 -6.10
CA GLU A 67 -4.12 9.82 -6.47
C GLU A 67 -2.68 9.62 -6.92
N VAL A 68 -2.27 10.37 -7.94
CA VAL A 68 -0.88 10.46 -8.41
C VAL A 68 -0.59 11.92 -8.76
N GLU A 69 0.41 12.49 -8.12
CA GLU A 69 1.08 13.72 -8.56
C GLU A 69 2.46 13.35 -9.10
N GLY A 70 2.75 13.76 -10.34
CA GLY A 70 3.94 13.30 -11.05
C GLY A 70 3.72 11.93 -11.71
N GLU A 71 4.75 11.08 -11.68
CA GLU A 71 4.71 9.72 -12.22
C GLU A 71 4.85 8.71 -11.08
N PHE A 72 4.03 7.65 -11.08
CA PHE A 72 4.14 6.54 -10.13
C PHE A 72 4.56 5.27 -10.89
N THR A 73 5.83 4.93 -10.78
CA THR A 73 6.41 3.71 -11.35
C THR A 73 6.29 2.56 -10.36
N ILE A 74 5.83 1.41 -10.85
CA ILE A 74 5.83 0.13 -10.12
C ILE A 74 6.60 -0.89 -10.95
N THR A 75 7.56 -1.56 -10.33
CA THR A 75 8.40 -2.59 -10.97
C THR A 75 8.39 -3.87 -10.14
N ASP A 76 8.21 -5.03 -10.76
CA ASP A 76 8.32 -6.33 -10.09
C ASP A 76 9.74 -6.93 -10.18
N GLU A 77 9.97 -8.06 -9.49
CA GLU A 77 11.26 -8.74 -9.45
C GLU A 77 11.73 -9.29 -10.81
N THR A 78 10.84 -9.39 -11.80
CA THR A 78 11.18 -9.83 -13.17
C THR A 78 11.67 -8.67 -14.04
N GLY A 79 11.56 -7.43 -13.53
CA GLY A 79 11.85 -6.21 -14.26
C GLY A 79 10.66 -5.69 -15.07
N HIS A 80 9.48 -6.31 -14.97
CA HIS A 80 8.28 -5.77 -15.58
C HIS A 80 7.87 -4.50 -14.82
N LYS A 81 7.68 -3.42 -15.59
CA LYS A 81 7.45 -2.08 -15.09
C LYS A 81 6.20 -1.48 -15.71
N ILE A 82 5.41 -0.81 -14.88
CA ILE A 82 4.25 -0.01 -15.30
C ILE A 82 4.36 1.43 -14.77
N ILE A 83 3.65 2.35 -15.43
CA ILE A 83 3.33 3.68 -14.89
C ILE A 83 1.88 3.62 -14.44
N ALA A 84 1.67 3.52 -13.14
CA ALA A 84 0.35 3.38 -12.54
C ALA A 84 -0.39 4.73 -12.51
N LYS A 85 -1.70 4.68 -12.74
CA LYS A 85 -2.59 5.84 -12.84
C LYS A 85 -3.76 5.70 -11.86
N PRO A 86 -4.40 6.81 -11.45
CA PRO A 86 -5.63 6.77 -10.67
C PRO A 86 -6.69 5.86 -11.31
N GLY A 87 -7.21 4.92 -10.53
CA GLY A 87 -8.17 3.90 -10.95
C GLY A 87 -7.55 2.53 -11.26
N ASP A 88 -6.23 2.43 -11.44
CA ASP A 88 -5.58 1.13 -11.65
C ASP A 88 -5.68 0.26 -10.38
N VAL A 89 -6.00 -1.02 -10.58
CA VAL A 89 -6.04 -2.03 -9.53
C VAL A 89 -4.83 -2.93 -9.67
N LEU A 90 -4.17 -3.18 -8.55
CA LEU A 90 -2.91 -3.88 -8.45
C LEU A 90 -3.08 -5.12 -7.58
N PHE A 91 -2.40 -6.21 -7.93
CA PHE A 91 -2.33 -7.43 -7.14
C PHE A 91 -0.87 -7.83 -6.96
N PHE A 92 -0.47 -8.03 -5.70
CA PHE A 92 0.86 -8.43 -5.30
C PHE A 92 0.76 -9.78 -4.59
N PRO A 93 1.11 -10.89 -5.26
CA PRO A 93 1.05 -12.20 -4.65
C PRO A 93 2.14 -12.35 -3.59
N LYS A 94 1.86 -13.14 -2.55
CA LYS A 94 2.84 -13.56 -1.56
C LYS A 94 4.11 -14.08 -2.23
N GLY A 95 5.26 -13.55 -1.81
CA GLY A 95 6.59 -13.88 -2.32
C GLY A 95 7.11 -12.93 -3.39
N SER A 96 6.27 -12.05 -3.95
CA SER A 96 6.71 -11.04 -4.91
C SER A 96 7.50 -9.91 -4.24
N THR A 97 8.44 -9.33 -4.98
CA THR A 97 9.21 -8.15 -4.55
C THR A 97 8.89 -7.00 -5.47
N ILE A 98 8.26 -5.97 -4.91
CA ILE A 98 7.79 -4.82 -5.67
C ILE A 98 8.58 -3.59 -5.30
N THR A 99 8.99 -2.84 -6.32
CA THR A 99 9.64 -1.54 -6.17
C THR A 99 8.64 -0.43 -6.51
N PHE A 100 8.46 0.50 -5.59
CA PHE A 100 7.60 1.67 -5.72
C PHE A 100 8.46 2.93 -5.83
N ALA A 101 8.31 3.67 -6.92
CA ALA A 101 9.03 4.93 -7.14
C ALA A 101 8.07 6.02 -7.64
N THR A 102 8.25 7.25 -7.18
CA THR A 102 7.45 8.38 -7.65
C THR A 102 8.28 9.65 -7.79
N THR A 103 7.91 10.51 -8.74
CA THR A 103 8.49 11.85 -8.92
C THR A 103 7.72 12.95 -8.19
N GLY A 104 6.57 12.63 -7.58
CA GLY A 104 5.78 13.53 -6.73
C GLY A 104 5.20 12.78 -5.54
N TYR A 105 3.95 12.31 -5.64
CA TYR A 105 3.41 11.35 -4.68
C TYR A 105 2.39 10.42 -5.32
N ALA A 106 2.14 9.28 -4.67
CA ALA A 106 1.02 8.39 -4.97
C ALA A 106 0.29 8.00 -3.69
N LEU A 107 -1.04 7.96 -3.72
CA LEU A 107 -1.90 7.47 -2.65
C LEU A 107 -2.68 6.25 -3.14
N ASN A 108 -2.69 5.19 -2.34
CA ASN A 108 -3.34 3.93 -2.67
C ASN A 108 -4.19 3.47 -1.49
N PHE A 109 -5.38 2.96 -1.75
CA PHE A 109 -6.09 2.12 -0.77
C PHE A 109 -5.66 0.67 -0.97
N TYR A 110 -5.34 -0.03 0.12
CA TYR A 110 -4.91 -1.42 0.08
C TYR A 110 -5.81 -2.32 0.92
N THR A 111 -5.79 -3.60 0.60
CA THR A 111 -6.26 -4.68 1.47
C THR A 111 -5.32 -5.88 1.32
N GLY A 112 -4.90 -6.46 2.44
CA GLY A 112 -3.98 -7.60 2.46
C GLY A 112 -4.37 -8.65 3.50
N LEU A 113 -4.00 -9.91 3.23
CA LEU A 113 -4.23 -11.04 4.13
C LEU A 113 -3.19 -11.04 5.26
N ARG A 114 -3.30 -10.09 6.18
CA ARG A 114 -2.35 -9.86 7.28
C ARG A 114 -3.06 -9.41 8.56
N GLY A 115 -2.44 -9.70 9.70
CA GLY A 115 -2.87 -9.17 10.99
C GLY A 115 -2.57 -7.68 11.16
N ALA A 116 -3.13 -7.09 12.22
CA ALA A 116 -2.85 -5.70 12.60
C ALA A 116 -1.36 -5.54 12.95
N GLY A 117 -0.72 -4.51 12.38
CA GLY A 117 0.70 -4.20 12.55
C GLY A 117 1.68 -5.13 11.84
N GLU A 118 1.22 -6.10 11.04
CA GLU A 118 2.09 -7.08 10.37
C GLU A 118 2.61 -6.54 9.02
N GLY A 119 3.73 -5.82 9.00
CA GLY A 119 4.30 -5.25 7.78
C GLY A 119 5.79 -5.05 7.82
#